data_AF-Q5BXJ5-F1
#
_entry.id   AF-Q5BXJ5-F1
#
_cell.length_a   1.000
_cell.length_b   1.000
_cell.length_c   1.000
_cell.angle_alpha   90.00
_cell.angle_beta   90.00
_cell.angle_gamma   90.00
#
_symmetry.space_group_name_H-M   'P 1'
#
loop_
_entity.id
_entity.type
_entity.pdbx_description
1 polymer ?
#
loop_
_entity_poly.entity_id
_entity_poly.type
_entity_poly.pdbx_seq_one_letter_code
_entity_poly.pdbx_strand_id
1 'polypeptide(L)'
;PQQYFIIIMCFAVNSLKHSESSTMQHIDIDRLQLEVDRLTDLALAETSDAIDDLYDYIFRPRRRVVEILAEFPVTSSLLSSQNIFDILPGPIRARPYSIASPPPTIALLVAVVNYRTRLSAPRIGTASNYLASLDTGDRLSGWFDTVSGGFNFDRLLTLPPPSCLLIATGTGIAPFHSFLL
;
A
#
# COMPACT_ATOMS: atom_id res chain seq x y z
N PRO A 1 -1.15 1.30 10.32
CA PRO A 1 -0.29 0.31 9.63
C PRO A 1 1.21 0.64 9.63
N GLN A 2 1.63 1.90 9.38
CA GLN A 2 3.07 2.26 9.34
C GLN A 2 3.72 2.50 10.72
N GLN A 3 2.96 2.84 11.77
CA GLN A 3 3.49 2.92 13.14
C GLN A 3 3.87 1.56 13.72
N TYR A 4 3.05 0.52 13.49
CA TYR A 4 3.37 -0.86 13.88
C TYR A 4 4.68 -1.37 13.24
N PHE A 5 5.03 -0.85 12.06
CA PHE A 5 6.19 -1.26 11.29
C PHE A 5 7.53 -0.85 11.94
N ILE A 6 7.61 0.34 12.52
CA ILE A 6 8.84 0.82 13.20
C ILE A 6 9.08 0.02 14.48
N ILE A 7 8.00 -0.29 15.20
CA ILE A 7 8.03 -1.14 16.40
C ILE A 7 8.57 -2.53 16.04
N ILE A 8 8.15 -3.09 14.90
CA ILE A 8 8.64 -4.40 14.43
C ILE A 8 10.10 -4.34 13.97
N MET A 9 10.52 -3.26 13.31
CA MET A 9 11.92 -3.04 12.95
C MET A 9 12.82 -2.93 14.19
N CYS A 10 12.38 -2.19 15.21
CA CYS A 10 13.09 -2.09 16.49
C CYS A 10 13.09 -3.42 17.26
N PHE A 11 12.00 -4.19 17.17
CA PHE A 11 11.95 -5.54 17.73
C PHE A 11 12.93 -6.49 17.02
N ALA A 12 13.05 -6.39 15.69
CA ALA A 12 14.05 -7.15 14.92
C ALA A 12 15.47 -6.75 15.32
N VAL A 13 15.76 -5.45 15.46
CA VAL A 13 17.04 -4.92 15.96
C VAL A 13 17.37 -5.44 17.36
N ASN A 14 16.40 -5.43 18.28
CA ASN A 14 16.59 -5.95 19.64
C ASN A 14 16.76 -7.49 19.66
N SER A 15 16.12 -8.20 18.73
CA SER A 15 16.30 -9.66 18.57
C SER A 15 17.68 -10.00 18.01
N LEU A 16 18.27 -9.12 17.20
CA LEU A 16 19.62 -9.29 16.64
C LEU A 16 20.74 -9.05 17.65
N LYS A 17 20.47 -8.27 18.71
CA LYS A 17 21.37 -8.19 19.89
C LYS A 17 21.44 -9.52 20.67
N HIS A 18 20.45 -10.40 20.52
CA HIS A 18 20.39 -11.70 21.20
C HIS A 18 20.87 -12.88 20.35
N SER A 19 20.98 -12.74 19.03
CA SER A 19 21.47 -13.78 18.14
C SER A 19 22.96 -13.60 17.83
N GLU A 20 23.82 -13.71 18.83
CA GLU A 20 25.24 -13.99 18.59
C GLU A 20 25.38 -15.43 18.08
N SER A 21 25.42 -15.62 16.76
CA SER A 21 26.25 -16.67 16.16
C SER A 21 26.30 -16.61 14.64
N SER A 22 27.54 -16.79 14.16
CA SER A 22 27.95 -17.38 12.87
C SER A 22 27.84 -16.63 11.54
N THR A 23 27.44 -15.34 11.49
CA THR A 23 27.55 -14.54 10.24
C THR A 23 28.23 -13.18 10.42
N MET A 24 29.16 -13.04 11.37
CA MET A 24 29.91 -11.81 11.61
C MET A 24 31.30 -11.86 10.99
N GLN A 25 31.40 -11.61 9.68
CA GLN A 25 32.64 -11.14 9.08
C GLN A 25 32.37 -9.82 8.36
N HIS A 26 32.85 -8.74 8.98
CA HIS A 26 32.87 -7.35 8.49
C HIS A 26 31.62 -6.47 8.68
N ILE A 27 30.99 -6.50 9.86
CA ILE A 27 29.97 -5.50 10.22
C ILE A 27 30.63 -4.23 10.75
N ASP A 28 30.30 -3.08 10.17
CA ASP A 28 30.69 -1.76 10.66
C ASP A 28 29.86 -1.41 11.90
N ILE A 29 30.48 -1.54 13.07
CA ILE A 29 29.83 -1.40 14.37
C ILE A 29 29.42 0.06 14.63
N ASP A 30 30.24 1.02 14.20
CA ASP A 30 29.95 2.44 14.39
C ASP A 30 28.73 2.86 13.57
N ARG A 31 28.67 2.38 12.32
CA ARG A 31 27.49 2.59 11.47
C ARG A 31 26.26 1.88 12.02
N LEU A 32 26.40 0.64 12.49
CA LEU A 32 25.28 -0.09 13.09
C LEU A 32 24.69 0.69 14.27
N GLN A 33 25.54 1.23 15.14
CA GLN A 33 25.09 2.02 16.28
C GLN A 33 24.28 3.26 15.83
N LEU A 34 24.78 4.03 14.85
CA LEU A 34 24.07 5.19 14.31
C LEU A 34 22.72 4.83 13.68
N GLU A 35 22.66 3.72 12.92
CA GLU A 35 21.42 3.25 12.30
C GLU A 35 20.39 2.84 13.37
N VAL A 36 20.83 2.12 14.40
CA VAL A 36 19.99 1.69 15.53
C VAL A 36 19.47 2.89 16.32
N ASP A 37 20.32 3.87 16.62
CA ASP A 37 19.93 5.07 17.36
C ASP A 37 18.88 5.86 16.57
N ARG A 38 19.12 6.08 15.27
CA ARG A 38 18.15 6.79 14.42
C ARG A 38 16.81 6.07 14.30
N LEU A 39 16.81 4.73 14.16
CA LEU A 39 15.59 3.94 14.12
C LEU A 39 14.84 4.00 15.45
N THR A 40 15.57 4.00 16.56
CA THR A 40 15.02 4.09 17.92
C THR A 40 14.38 5.46 18.15
N ASP A 41 15.03 6.55 17.75
CA ASP A 41 14.48 7.92 17.84
C ASP A 41 13.14 8.04 17.10
N LEU A 42 13.06 7.47 15.90
CA LEU A 42 11.82 7.45 15.10
C LEU A 42 10.73 6.57 15.72
N ALA A 43 11.11 5.52 16.44
CA ALA A 43 10.17 4.57 17.07
C ALA A 43 9.58 5.12 18.37
N LEU A 44 10.42 5.79 19.16
CA LEU A 44 10.11 6.34 20.48
C LEU A 44 9.81 7.84 20.40
N ALA A 45 9.33 8.32 19.26
CA ALA A 45 8.96 9.70 19.05
C ALA A 45 7.78 10.09 19.97
N GLU A 46 8.10 10.71 21.11
CA GLU A 46 7.13 11.13 22.13
C GLU A 46 6.96 12.66 22.23
N THR A 47 8.00 13.42 21.90
CA THR A 47 7.94 14.90 21.91
C THR A 47 7.34 15.44 20.61
N SER A 48 6.81 16.67 20.64
CA SER A 48 6.26 17.31 19.44
C SER A 48 7.28 17.34 18.29
N ASP A 49 8.53 17.71 18.58
CA ASP A 49 9.58 17.80 17.56
C ASP A 49 9.94 16.43 16.98
N ALA A 50 10.00 15.38 17.82
CA ALA A 50 10.27 14.01 17.36
C ALA A 50 9.11 13.44 16.53
N ILE A 51 7.86 13.78 16.90
CA ILE A 51 6.68 13.43 16.12
C ILE A 51 6.72 14.13 14.76
N ASP A 52 7.03 15.42 14.72
CA ASP A 52 7.15 16.17 13.45
C ASP A 52 8.25 15.59 12.55
N ASP A 53 9.41 15.24 13.10
CA ASP A 53 10.48 14.54 12.36
C ASP A 53 10.00 13.18 11.83
N LEU A 54 9.28 12.39 12.63
CA LEU A 54 8.68 11.13 12.18
C LEU A 54 7.69 11.37 11.02
N TYR A 55 6.87 12.42 11.08
CA TYR A 55 5.94 12.79 10.01
C TYR A 55 6.66 13.21 8.73
N ASP A 56 7.72 13.99 8.86
CA ASP A 56 8.56 14.44 7.75
C ASP A 56 9.33 13.28 7.12
N TYR A 57 9.77 12.31 7.93
CA TYR A 57 10.52 11.14 7.49
C TYR A 57 9.61 10.08 6.84
N ILE A 58 8.44 9.76 7.39
CA ILE A 58 7.61 8.64 6.91
C ILE A 58 6.38 9.10 6.14
N PHE A 59 5.54 9.92 6.79
CA PHE A 59 4.16 10.12 6.37
C PHE A 59 4.05 11.10 5.19
N ARG A 60 4.67 12.28 5.29
CA ARG A 60 4.68 13.28 4.21
C ARG A 60 5.25 12.73 2.90
N PRO A 61 6.40 12.02 2.88
CA PRO A 61 6.93 11.46 1.65
C PRO A 61 6.26 10.15 1.22
N ARG A 62 5.38 9.57 2.06
CA ARG A 62 4.82 8.22 1.89
C ARG A 62 5.94 7.21 1.63
N ARG A 63 6.89 7.15 2.56
CA ARG A 63 8.08 6.31 2.45
C ARG A 63 7.70 4.82 2.53
N ARG A 64 8.29 4.00 1.67
CA ARG A 64 8.05 2.55 1.59
C ARG A 64 9.08 1.78 2.41
N VAL A 65 8.69 0.59 2.83
CA VAL A 65 9.54 -0.37 3.55
C VAL A 65 10.87 -0.60 2.84
N VAL A 66 10.85 -0.86 1.54
CA VAL A 66 12.07 -1.09 0.74
C VAL A 66 13.01 0.11 0.71
N GLU A 67 12.47 1.34 0.84
CA GLU A 67 13.28 2.56 0.87
C GLU A 67 13.97 2.70 2.23
N ILE A 68 13.26 2.36 3.32
CA ILE A 68 13.84 2.29 4.67
C ILE A 68 14.94 1.23 4.73
N LEU A 69 14.69 0.03 4.21
CA LEU A 69 15.67 -1.05 4.19
C LEU A 69 16.95 -0.66 3.43
N ALA A 70 16.81 0.09 2.33
CA ALA A 70 17.96 0.59 1.57
C ALA A 70 18.73 1.71 2.29
N GLU A 71 18.05 2.51 3.13
CA GLU A 71 18.65 3.63 3.89
C GLU A 71 19.41 3.13 5.14
N PHE A 72 19.01 1.99 5.70
CA PHE A 72 19.66 1.31 6.84
C PHE A 72 20.25 -0.06 6.44
N PRO A 73 21.29 -0.10 5.59
CA PRO A 73 21.79 -1.36 5.02
C PRO A 73 22.46 -2.27 6.04
N VAL A 74 23.11 -1.74 7.08
CA VAL A 74 23.76 -2.59 8.10
C VAL A 74 22.69 -3.28 8.92
N THR A 75 21.68 -2.54 9.38
CA THR A 75 20.54 -3.09 10.11
C THR A 75 19.73 -4.08 9.26
N SER A 76 19.52 -3.76 7.98
CA SER A 76 18.77 -4.62 7.06
C SER A 76 19.50 -5.90 6.72
N SER A 77 20.85 -5.88 6.68
CA SER A 77 21.66 -7.08 6.44
C SER A 77 21.53 -8.13 7.55
N LEU A 78 21.16 -7.69 8.75
CA LEU A 78 20.95 -8.55 9.89
C LEU A 78 19.59 -9.25 9.85
N LEU A 79 18.65 -8.81 9.01
CA LEU A 79 17.33 -9.44 8.92
C LEU A 79 17.43 -10.85 8.36
N SER A 80 16.99 -11.84 9.15
CA SER A 80 16.82 -13.21 8.68
C SER A 80 15.65 -13.30 7.70
N SER A 81 15.67 -14.33 6.84
CA SER A 81 14.55 -14.64 5.94
C SER A 81 13.25 -14.95 6.68
N GLN A 82 13.32 -15.36 7.94
CA GLN A 82 12.14 -15.61 8.79
C GLN A 82 11.54 -14.31 9.30
N ASN A 83 12.38 -13.36 9.75
CA ASN A 83 11.94 -12.10 10.35
C ASN A 83 11.42 -11.10 9.32
N ILE A 84 11.73 -11.30 8.03
CA ILE A 84 11.29 -10.36 6.98
C ILE A 84 9.77 -10.30 6.84
N PHE A 85 9.08 -11.43 7.09
CA PHE A 85 7.62 -11.50 6.99
C PHE A 85 6.93 -10.78 8.14
N ASP A 86 7.56 -10.74 9.32
CA ASP A 86 7.05 -9.96 10.44
C ASP A 86 7.09 -8.47 10.12
N ILE A 87 8.11 -8.03 9.39
CA ILE A 87 8.32 -6.64 9.02
C ILE A 87 7.34 -6.19 7.92
N LEU A 88 6.98 -7.03 6.96
CA LEU A 88 6.11 -6.60 5.86
C LEU A 88 4.71 -6.16 6.36
N PRO A 89 4.06 -5.16 5.71
CA PRO A 89 2.80 -4.56 6.15
C PRO A 89 1.56 -5.48 6.00
N GLY A 90 1.76 -6.79 5.88
CA GLY A 90 0.73 -7.81 5.66
C GLY A 90 0.54 -8.19 4.19
N PRO A 91 -0.44 -9.06 3.91
CA PRO A 91 -0.71 -9.55 2.57
C PRO A 91 -1.26 -8.43 1.65
N ILE A 92 -0.95 -8.55 0.36
CA ILE A 92 -1.53 -7.67 -0.66
C ILE A 92 -3.04 -7.91 -0.71
N ARG A 93 -3.82 -6.85 -0.47
CA ARG A 93 -5.28 -6.90 -0.49
C ARG A 93 -5.81 -6.71 -1.91
N ALA A 94 -6.88 -7.43 -2.24
CA ALA A 94 -7.62 -7.18 -3.46
C ALA A 94 -8.20 -5.76 -3.49
N ARG A 95 -8.32 -5.20 -4.70
CA ARG A 95 -8.80 -3.84 -4.90
C ARG A 95 -10.21 -3.88 -5.51
N PRO A 96 -11.24 -3.36 -4.83
CA PRO A 96 -12.57 -3.29 -5.40
C PRO A 96 -12.64 -2.22 -6.50
N TYR A 97 -13.37 -2.53 -7.57
CA TYR A 97 -13.69 -1.62 -8.67
C TYR A 97 -15.18 -1.72 -8.98
N SER A 98 -15.80 -0.60 -9.35
CA SER A 98 -17.18 -0.60 -9.84
C SER A 98 -17.23 -1.12 -11.28
N ILE A 99 -18.17 -2.02 -11.54
CA ILE A 99 -18.43 -2.52 -12.89
C ILE A 99 -18.99 -1.39 -13.74
N ALA A 100 -18.46 -1.25 -14.94
CA ALA A 100 -18.80 -0.18 -15.89
C ALA A 100 -19.58 -0.68 -17.11
N SER A 101 -20.05 -1.92 -17.13
CA SER A 101 -20.86 -2.45 -18.23
C SER A 101 -21.97 -3.36 -17.72
N PRO A 102 -23.13 -3.38 -18.39
CA PRO A 102 -24.14 -4.41 -18.14
C PRO A 102 -23.61 -5.79 -18.54
N PRO A 103 -24.19 -6.87 -17.99
CA PRO A 103 -23.89 -8.23 -18.41
C PRO A 103 -24.22 -8.43 -19.91
N PRO A 104 -23.53 -9.37 -20.60
CA PRO A 104 -22.66 -10.42 -20.05
C PRO A 104 -21.19 -10.04 -19.90
N THR A 105 -20.78 -8.86 -20.40
CA THR A 105 -19.38 -8.41 -20.37
C THR A 105 -19.06 -7.66 -19.07
N ILE A 106 -17.80 -7.70 -18.66
CA ILE A 106 -17.31 -6.93 -17.50
C ILE A 106 -16.28 -5.93 -17.99
N ALA A 107 -16.63 -4.65 -17.94
CA ALA A 107 -15.72 -3.53 -18.18
C ALA A 107 -15.40 -2.86 -16.85
N LEU A 108 -14.15 -2.42 -16.70
CA LEU A 108 -13.70 -1.62 -15.56
C LEU A 108 -13.23 -0.26 -16.06
N LEU A 109 -13.66 0.82 -15.41
CA LEU A 109 -13.14 2.16 -15.63
C LEU A 109 -12.12 2.47 -14.52
N VAL A 110 -10.84 2.50 -14.87
CA VAL A 110 -9.73 2.58 -13.90
C VAL A 110 -8.85 3.78 -14.19
N ALA A 111 -8.66 4.64 -13.20
CA ALA A 111 -7.61 5.65 -13.24
C ALA A 111 -6.26 5.01 -12.87
N VAL A 112 -5.27 5.12 -13.75
CA VAL A 112 -3.91 4.62 -13.49
C VAL A 112 -3.23 5.53 -12.49
N VAL A 113 -3.00 5.01 -11.28
CA VAL A 113 -2.34 5.76 -10.21
C VAL A 113 -0.84 5.83 -10.48
N ASN A 114 -0.37 7.01 -10.86
CA ASN A 114 1.04 7.34 -10.99
C ASN A 114 1.25 8.81 -10.59
N TYR A 115 1.95 9.05 -9.48
CA TYR A 115 2.25 10.40 -9.00
C TYR A 115 3.67 10.47 -8.44
N ARG A 116 4.26 11.66 -8.45
CA ARG A 116 5.58 11.90 -7.85
C ARG A 116 5.41 12.45 -6.44
N THR A 117 6.24 11.98 -5.51
CA THR A 117 6.38 12.60 -4.19
C THR A 117 7.65 13.45 -4.17
N ARG A 118 7.99 14.04 -3.01
CA ARG A 118 9.30 14.69 -2.80
C ARG A 118 10.47 13.71 -2.93
N LEU A 119 10.22 12.40 -2.86
CA LEU A 119 11.21 11.37 -3.12
C LEU A 119 11.37 11.16 -4.63
N SER A 120 12.59 10.77 -5.07
CA SER A 120 12.95 10.67 -6.48
C SER A 120 12.13 9.63 -7.26
N ALA A 121 11.76 8.51 -6.63
CA ALA A 121 11.02 7.43 -7.28
C ALA A 121 9.49 7.68 -7.33
N PRO A 122 8.85 7.59 -8.51
CA PRO A 122 7.39 7.77 -8.63
C PRO A 122 6.63 6.70 -7.84
N ARG A 123 5.43 7.08 -7.38
CA ARG A 123 4.49 6.22 -6.67
C ARG A 123 3.49 5.66 -7.65
N ILE A 124 3.51 4.34 -7.77
CA ILE A 124 2.73 3.57 -8.73
C ILE A 124 1.73 2.73 -7.93
N GLY A 125 0.44 2.82 -8.28
CA GLY A 125 -0.58 1.98 -7.67
C GLY A 125 -0.50 0.55 -8.19
N THR A 126 -0.38 -0.43 -7.29
CA THR A 126 -0.18 -1.84 -7.62
C THR A 126 -1.28 -2.38 -8.55
N ALA A 127 -2.55 -2.27 -8.14
CA ALA A 127 -3.67 -2.83 -8.90
C ALA A 127 -3.91 -2.09 -10.23
N SER A 128 -3.89 -0.75 -10.23
CA SER A 128 -4.19 0.02 -11.44
C SER A 128 -3.13 -0.13 -12.53
N ASN A 129 -1.85 -0.25 -12.15
CA ASN A 129 -0.76 -0.41 -13.13
C ASN A 129 -0.62 -1.86 -13.57
N TYR A 130 -0.93 -2.83 -12.69
CA TYR A 130 -1.09 -4.22 -13.11
C TYR A 130 -2.19 -4.34 -14.19
N LEU A 131 -3.36 -3.74 -13.96
CA LEU A 131 -4.42 -3.72 -14.97
C LEU A 131 -4.01 -3.01 -16.26
N ALA A 132 -3.24 -1.92 -16.16
CA ALA A 132 -2.76 -1.19 -17.33
C ALA A 132 -1.66 -1.93 -18.12
N SER A 133 -1.01 -2.93 -17.52
CA SER A 133 0.01 -3.75 -18.19
C SER A 133 -0.54 -5.01 -18.84
N LEU A 134 -1.84 -5.29 -18.71
CA LEU A 134 -2.45 -6.48 -19.30
C LEU A 134 -2.73 -6.28 -20.79
N ASP A 135 -2.48 -7.32 -21.58
CA ASP A 135 -2.77 -7.38 -23.00
C ASP A 135 -4.07 -8.15 -23.28
N THR A 136 -4.56 -8.05 -24.52
CA THR A 136 -5.74 -8.82 -24.94
C THR A 136 -5.44 -10.31 -24.89
N GLY A 137 -6.26 -11.07 -24.15
CA GLY A 137 -6.08 -12.51 -23.95
C GLY A 137 -5.51 -12.86 -22.58
N ASP A 138 -4.96 -11.89 -21.85
CA ASP A 138 -4.54 -12.10 -20.47
C ASP A 138 -5.72 -12.43 -19.55
N ARG A 139 -5.44 -13.23 -18.53
CA ARG A 139 -6.44 -13.67 -17.55
C ARG A 139 -6.35 -12.82 -16.30
N LEU A 140 -7.47 -12.19 -15.96
CA LEU A 140 -7.65 -11.48 -14.70
C LEU A 140 -8.46 -12.33 -13.73
N SER A 141 -7.90 -12.62 -12.56
CA SER A 141 -8.62 -13.27 -11.47
C SER A 141 -9.35 -12.24 -10.62
N GLY A 142 -10.61 -12.52 -10.30
CA GLY A 142 -11.43 -11.67 -9.45
C GLY A 142 -12.71 -12.39 -9.01
N TRP A 143 -13.44 -11.76 -8.10
CA TRP A 143 -14.75 -12.22 -7.66
C TRP A 143 -15.69 -11.02 -7.57
N PHE A 144 -16.98 -11.29 -7.61
CA PHE A 144 -18.00 -10.28 -7.35
C PHE A 144 -18.22 -10.18 -5.85
N ASP A 145 -18.31 -8.94 -5.38
CA ASP A 145 -18.65 -8.65 -4.00
C ASP A 145 -19.62 -7.47 -3.97
N THR A 146 -20.64 -7.57 -3.11
CA THR A 146 -21.55 -6.46 -2.83
C THR A 146 -20.94 -5.61 -1.74
N VAL A 147 -20.38 -4.46 -2.13
CA VAL A 147 -19.77 -3.54 -1.18
C VAL A 147 -20.86 -2.83 -0.38
N SER A 148 -20.68 -2.74 0.95
CA SER A 148 -21.55 -1.93 1.80
C SER A 148 -21.56 -0.48 1.32
N GLY A 149 -22.75 0.07 1.07
CA GLY A 149 -22.92 1.41 0.46
C GLY A 149 -22.68 1.46 -1.05
N GLY A 150 -22.58 0.30 -1.72
CA GLY A 150 -22.52 0.21 -3.17
C GLY A 150 -23.86 0.55 -3.86
N PHE A 151 -23.83 0.68 -5.18
CA PHE A 151 -25.02 0.98 -5.97
C PHE A 151 -25.86 -0.28 -6.19
N ASN A 152 -27.16 -0.19 -5.89
CA ASN A 152 -28.16 -1.14 -6.33
C ASN A 152 -29.22 -0.37 -7.14
N PHE A 153 -29.37 -0.74 -8.41
CA PHE A 153 -30.28 -0.08 -9.33
C PHE A 153 -31.58 -0.88 -9.58
N ASP A 154 -31.80 -1.99 -8.88
CA ASP A 154 -32.96 -2.88 -9.11
C ASP A 154 -34.29 -2.12 -9.00
N ARG A 155 -34.37 -1.17 -8.06
CA ARG A 155 -35.55 -0.31 -7.87
C ARG A 155 -35.75 0.73 -8.97
N LEU A 156 -34.71 1.05 -9.74
CA LEU A 156 -34.77 1.97 -10.87
C LEU A 156 -35.07 1.24 -12.19
N LEU A 157 -34.85 -0.08 -12.24
CA LEU A 157 -35.14 -0.95 -13.38
C LEU A 157 -36.63 -1.36 -13.44
N THR A 158 -37.55 -0.45 -13.14
CA THR A 158 -39.01 -0.68 -13.23
C THR A 158 -39.60 -0.05 -14.49
N LEU A 159 -40.81 -0.47 -14.87
CA LEU A 159 -41.55 0.12 -15.99
C LEU A 159 -42.86 0.78 -15.47
N PRO A 160 -43.03 2.11 -15.56
CA PRO A 160 -42.04 3.11 -15.98
C PRO A 160 -40.91 3.28 -14.93
N PRO A 161 -39.71 3.73 -15.34
CA PRO A 161 -38.63 3.98 -14.40
C PRO A 161 -38.92 5.26 -13.58
N PRO A 162 -38.62 5.28 -12.28
CA PRO A 162 -38.71 6.49 -11.48
C PRO A 162 -37.67 7.52 -11.92
N SER A 163 -37.96 8.80 -11.71
CA SER A 163 -36.98 9.87 -11.94
C SER A 163 -35.79 9.70 -10.99
N CYS A 164 -34.58 9.81 -11.53
CA CYS A 164 -33.34 9.65 -10.77
C CYS A 164 -32.33 10.74 -11.12
N LEU A 165 -31.57 11.22 -10.13
CA LEU A 165 -30.45 12.13 -10.30
C LEU A 165 -29.15 11.39 -10.02
N LEU A 166 -28.32 11.20 -11.05
CA LEU A 166 -27.02 10.55 -10.95
C LEU A 166 -25.92 11.60 -10.94
N ILE A 167 -25.10 11.63 -9.89
CA ILE A 167 -24.00 12.60 -9.72
C ILE A 167 -22.68 11.83 -9.68
N ALA A 168 -21.81 12.03 -10.67
CA ALA A 168 -20.50 11.41 -10.74
C ALA A 168 -19.40 12.45 -10.97
N THR A 169 -18.21 12.16 -10.47
CA THR A 169 -16.97 12.87 -10.82
C THR A 169 -15.89 11.85 -11.19
N GLY A 170 -15.14 12.13 -12.25
CA GLY A 170 -14.07 11.25 -12.73
C GLY A 170 -14.54 9.80 -12.96
N THR A 171 -13.79 8.84 -12.41
CA THR A 171 -14.13 7.40 -12.51
C THR A 171 -15.37 6.98 -11.72
N GLY A 172 -15.96 7.88 -10.93
CA GLY A 172 -17.22 7.65 -10.23
C GLY A 172 -18.42 7.43 -11.16
N ILE A 173 -18.27 7.68 -12.47
CA ILE A 173 -19.30 7.39 -13.49
C ILE A 173 -19.44 5.90 -13.80
N ALA A 174 -18.46 5.05 -13.45
CA ALA A 174 -18.44 3.63 -13.76
C ALA A 174 -19.80 2.91 -13.51
N PRO A 175 -20.38 2.92 -12.30
CA PRO A 175 -21.65 2.22 -12.05
C PRO A 175 -22.82 2.80 -12.85
N PHE A 176 -22.81 4.11 -13.15
CA PHE A 176 -23.86 4.75 -13.95
C PHE A 176 -23.76 4.38 -15.42
N HIS A 177 -22.54 4.25 -15.93
CA HIS A 177 -22.30 3.75 -17.28
C HIS A 177 -22.84 2.33 -17.45
N SER A 178 -22.67 1.47 -16.43
CA SER A 178 -23.27 0.12 -16.42
C SER A 178 -24.80 0.14 -16.33
N PHE A 179 -25.39 1.13 -15.66
CA PHE A 179 -26.83 1.21 -15.43
C PHE A 179 -27.60 1.78 -16.63
N LEU A 180 -26.97 2.69 -17.38
CA LEU A 180 -27.59 3.40 -18.51
C LEU A 180 -27.51 2.61 -19.84
N LEU A 181 -26.66 1.60 -19.91
CA LEU A 181 -26.49 0.70 -21.07
C LEU A 181 -27.26 -0.60 -20.85
#